data_AF-R7B608-F1
#
_entry.id   AF-R7B608-F1
#
_cell.length_a   1.000
_cell.length_b   1.000
_cell.length_c   1.000
_cell.angle_alpha   90.00
_cell.angle_beta   90.00
_cell.angle_gamma   90.00
#
_symmetry.space_group_name_H-M   'P 1'
#
loop_
_entity.id
_entity.type
_entity.pdbx_description
1 polymer ?
#
loop_
_entity_poly.entity_id
_entity_poly.type
_entity_poly.pdbx_seq_one_letter_code
_entity_poly.pdbx_strand_id
1 'polypeptide(L)'
;MKVLLHACCGPCSIEPARLLLEQEHDITIAYLNSNIDDSHEYKKRLDTLLAWADNEGIEVVEGIYDPKQWNTVIAQHWHEGDDRALRCQTCYRFRFDELAQMAAEGGYDAIGTTLSVSPYQYTQLIEEMLNQAAAPYPELTVLFTDYRPYYPAATQKSRDLEMYRQNFCGCHWSNVEAAEERAERARQRKQKKAEEKQAKLRSLTTSDFDYDLPQELIAQTPHPTRDGCKMLVMKRENGSLQDRIFRDIYDYLKPGDLLVANETRVIPARLLGNKHETGGAAEVLLLRERFDIEEKTSTSAVWEALVKPGRRLKPGAIIDFTREQNDSLSASSNDPASTSDSPVIMQVEVLDWIEDAQKGERLVRLTTPLDSLDEALHQIGHTPLPPYIKNYQGDEELYQTVFSREEKSAAAPTAGLHFTPELIERLKEKGVGFETVHLEVGLDTFRVVETEDPHEHHMHTEYYSVPQKTVDAIKRTKENGGRVIAVGTTSVRSLESAWDNEASELVARERQTTNLFIFPGYTFNVVDALITNFHVPRSTLMMLVSAFSSRDNIMKAYRHAIKRKYRLLSFGDAMFIY
;
A
#
# COMPACT_ATOMS: atom_id res chain seq x y z
N MET A 1 -62.56 12.13 16.77
CA MET A 1 -62.73 12.50 15.35
C MET A 1 -62.09 11.42 14.51
N LYS A 2 -62.75 11.03 13.42
CA LYS A 2 -62.19 10.20 12.36
C LYS A 2 -61.36 11.09 11.44
N VAL A 3 -60.04 10.90 11.45
CA VAL A 3 -59.05 11.77 10.79
C VAL A 3 -58.43 11.05 9.62
N LEU A 4 -58.47 11.67 8.44
CA LEU A 4 -57.71 11.22 7.29
C LEU A 4 -56.38 11.97 7.23
N LEU A 5 -55.29 11.27 7.58
CA LEU A 5 -53.95 11.84 7.71
C LEU A 5 -53.13 11.60 6.46
N HIS A 6 -52.86 12.65 5.69
CA HIS A 6 -51.99 12.55 4.53
C HIS A 6 -50.53 12.28 4.91
N ALA A 7 -49.90 11.26 4.30
CA ALA A 7 -48.50 10.91 4.54
C ALA A 7 -47.65 10.81 3.27
N CYS A 8 -46.38 11.25 3.35
CA CYS A 8 -45.42 11.12 2.25
C CYS A 8 -44.45 9.94 2.37
N CYS A 9 -44.21 9.45 3.59
CA CYS A 9 -43.44 8.24 3.88
C CYS A 9 -43.64 7.81 5.34
N GLY A 10 -43.26 6.57 5.66
CA GLY A 10 -43.28 6.05 7.03
C GLY A 10 -42.52 6.89 8.05
N PRO A 11 -41.24 7.27 7.83
CA PRO A 11 -40.48 8.08 8.79
C PRO A 11 -41.15 9.41 9.17
N CYS A 12 -41.86 10.03 8.24
CA CYS A 12 -42.58 11.28 8.50
C CYS A 12 -43.87 11.07 9.30
N SER A 13 -44.44 9.86 9.29
CA SER A 13 -45.69 9.54 9.97
C SER A 13 -45.54 9.21 11.46
N ILE A 14 -44.34 8.79 11.91
CA ILE A 14 -44.09 8.28 13.26
C ILE A 14 -44.63 9.22 14.36
N GLU A 15 -44.14 10.46 14.37
CA GLU A 15 -44.48 11.41 15.44
C GLU A 15 -45.86 12.04 15.28
N PRO A 16 -46.30 12.45 14.07
CA PRO A 16 -47.67 12.92 13.86
C PRO A 16 -48.73 11.90 14.27
N ALA A 17 -48.58 10.63 13.87
CA ALA A 17 -49.54 9.59 14.22
C ALA A 17 -49.58 9.34 15.73
N ARG A 18 -48.41 9.25 16.38
CA ARG A 18 -48.33 9.09 17.85
C ARG A 18 -49.09 10.21 18.57
N LEU A 19 -48.85 11.47 18.20
CA LEU A 19 -49.47 12.63 18.85
C LEU A 19 -50.99 12.67 18.64
N LEU A 20 -51.47 12.33 17.45
CA LEU A 20 -52.90 12.29 17.16
C LEU A 20 -53.59 11.12 17.89
N LEU A 21 -52.94 9.95 18.00
CA LEU A 21 -53.45 8.83 18.78
C LEU A 21 -53.52 9.15 20.28
N GLU A 22 -52.51 9.86 20.81
CA GLU A 22 -52.51 10.37 22.20
C GLU A 22 -53.65 11.37 22.48
N GLN A 23 -54.16 12.02 21.43
CA GLN A 23 -55.34 12.89 21.48
C GLN A 23 -56.66 12.15 21.25
N GLU A 24 -56.64 10.81 21.24
CA GLU A 24 -57.80 9.94 21.03
C GLU A 24 -58.50 10.15 19.68
N HIS A 25 -57.73 10.54 18.65
CA HIS A 25 -58.21 10.53 17.27
C HIS A 25 -58.18 9.12 16.68
N ASP A 26 -59.20 8.80 15.87
CA ASP A 26 -59.24 7.59 15.04
C ASP A 26 -58.63 7.95 13.69
N ILE A 27 -57.49 7.35 13.33
CA ILE A 27 -56.66 7.82 12.21
C ILE A 27 -56.59 6.77 11.11
N THR A 28 -56.87 7.19 9.88
CA THR A 28 -56.50 6.46 8.66
C THR A 28 -55.44 7.28 7.92
N ILE A 29 -54.36 6.63 7.47
CA ILE A 29 -53.30 7.30 6.71
C ILE A 29 -53.63 7.24 5.21
N ALA A 30 -53.66 8.40 4.56
CA ALA A 30 -53.79 8.53 3.11
C ALA A 30 -52.41 8.67 2.43
N TYR A 31 -52.02 7.68 1.63
CA TYR A 31 -50.79 7.70 0.85
C TYR A 31 -51.03 8.29 -0.55
N LEU A 32 -51.04 9.62 -0.64
CA LEU A 32 -51.32 10.37 -1.87
C LEU A 32 -50.03 11.01 -2.40
N ASN A 33 -49.29 10.29 -3.25
CA ASN A 33 -47.90 10.62 -3.60
C ASN A 33 -47.59 10.60 -5.11
N SER A 34 -48.51 11.06 -5.95
CA SER A 34 -48.28 11.21 -7.40
C SER A 34 -47.12 12.15 -7.75
N ASN A 35 -46.64 12.95 -6.79
CA ASN A 35 -45.42 13.73 -6.95
C ASN A 35 -44.13 12.89 -6.99
N ILE A 36 -44.17 11.59 -6.66
CA ILE A 36 -43.01 10.71 -6.73
C ILE A 36 -42.88 10.21 -8.16
N ASP A 37 -41.90 10.75 -8.89
CA ASP A 37 -41.73 10.50 -10.32
C ASP A 37 -41.24 9.07 -10.61
N ASP A 38 -40.40 8.51 -9.73
CA ASP A 38 -39.89 7.14 -9.85
C ASP A 38 -40.79 6.13 -9.13
N SER A 39 -41.42 5.25 -9.90
CA SER A 39 -42.25 4.15 -9.39
C SER A 39 -41.56 3.23 -8.38
N HIS A 40 -40.23 3.03 -8.47
CA HIS A 40 -39.50 2.23 -7.50
C HIS A 40 -39.40 2.94 -6.15
N GLU A 41 -39.16 4.25 -6.17
CA GLU A 41 -39.13 5.08 -4.97
C GLU A 41 -40.51 5.16 -4.31
N TYR A 42 -41.58 5.30 -5.13
CA TYR A 42 -42.96 5.31 -4.66
C TYR A 42 -43.26 4.01 -3.89
N LYS A 43 -43.02 2.87 -4.54
CA LYS A 43 -43.28 1.56 -3.94
C LYS A 43 -42.47 1.35 -2.66
N LYS A 44 -41.19 1.71 -2.66
CA LYS A 44 -40.32 1.54 -1.50
C LYS A 44 -40.80 2.33 -0.28
N ARG A 45 -41.28 3.56 -0.50
CA ARG A 45 -41.84 4.40 0.57
C ARG A 45 -43.18 3.88 1.06
N LEU A 46 -44.04 3.39 0.16
CA LEU A 46 -45.32 2.77 0.49
C LEU A 46 -45.11 1.49 1.32
N ASP A 47 -44.27 0.56 0.84
CA ASP A 47 -43.95 -0.69 1.55
C ASP A 47 -43.43 -0.42 2.97
N THR A 48 -42.57 0.60 3.12
CA THR A 48 -42.04 1.03 4.44
C THR A 48 -43.13 1.61 5.33
N LEU A 49 -44.06 2.38 4.77
CA LEU A 49 -45.19 2.95 5.52
C LEU A 49 -46.16 1.84 5.96
N LEU A 50 -46.52 0.94 5.05
CA LEU A 50 -47.43 -0.19 5.31
C LEU A 50 -46.88 -1.08 6.42
N ALA A 51 -45.60 -1.46 6.33
CA ALA A 51 -44.98 -2.31 7.34
C ALA A 51 -44.96 -1.68 8.74
N TRP A 52 -44.76 -0.37 8.83
CA TRP A 52 -44.83 0.34 10.11
C TRP A 52 -46.27 0.51 10.59
N ALA A 53 -47.19 0.92 9.71
CA ALA A 53 -48.58 1.17 10.07
C ALA A 53 -49.31 -0.10 10.53
N ASP A 54 -49.03 -1.25 9.92
CA ASP A 54 -49.55 -2.57 10.34
C ASP A 54 -49.16 -2.90 11.79
N ASN A 55 -47.91 -2.62 12.18
CA ASN A 55 -47.43 -2.82 13.55
C ASN A 55 -48.10 -1.88 14.56
N GLU A 56 -48.48 -0.67 14.14
CA GLU A 56 -49.18 0.31 14.98
C GLU A 56 -50.71 0.11 14.95
N GLY A 57 -51.23 -0.80 14.12
CA GLY A 57 -52.66 -1.01 13.93
C GLY A 57 -53.37 0.16 13.24
N ILE A 58 -52.67 0.91 12.38
CA ILE A 58 -53.18 2.07 11.67
C ILE A 58 -53.53 1.68 10.23
N GLU A 59 -54.76 1.96 9.81
CA GLU A 59 -55.18 1.71 8.42
C GLU A 59 -54.46 2.64 7.45
N VAL A 60 -54.05 2.12 6.30
CA VAL A 60 -53.45 2.91 5.20
C VAL A 60 -54.30 2.74 3.94
N VAL A 61 -54.74 3.85 3.37
CA VAL A 61 -55.42 3.91 2.08
C VAL A 61 -54.50 4.56 1.04
N GLU A 62 -54.37 3.91 -0.11
CA GLU A 62 -53.56 4.38 -1.23
C GLU A 62 -54.45 5.14 -2.22
N GLY A 63 -54.02 6.34 -2.63
CA GLY A 63 -54.72 7.13 -3.65
C GLY A 63 -54.33 6.74 -5.08
N ILE A 64 -54.79 7.53 -6.05
CA ILE A 64 -54.43 7.31 -7.45
C ILE A 64 -52.97 7.73 -7.65
N TYR A 65 -52.11 6.77 -8.05
CA TYR A 65 -50.74 7.06 -8.45
C TYR A 65 -50.66 7.43 -9.93
N ASP A 66 -50.70 8.73 -10.24
CA ASP A 66 -50.56 9.27 -11.59
C ASP A 66 -49.51 10.41 -11.65
N PRO A 67 -48.21 10.07 -11.75
CA PRO A 67 -47.15 11.06 -11.88
C PRO A 67 -47.23 11.86 -13.18
N LYS A 68 -47.91 11.37 -14.24
CA LYS A 68 -48.05 12.11 -15.50
C LYS A 68 -49.06 13.24 -15.36
N GLN A 69 -50.19 12.97 -14.72
CA GLN A 69 -51.17 14.02 -14.40
C GLN A 69 -50.54 15.06 -13.47
N TRP A 70 -49.83 14.61 -12.44
CA TRP A 70 -49.13 15.51 -11.52
C TRP A 70 -48.14 16.42 -12.26
N ASN A 71 -47.27 15.86 -13.12
CA ASN A 71 -46.33 16.63 -13.93
C ASN A 71 -47.03 17.64 -14.85
N THR A 72 -48.19 17.28 -15.41
CA THR A 72 -48.99 18.18 -16.26
C THR A 72 -49.51 19.39 -15.47
N VAL A 73 -50.00 19.18 -14.25
CA VAL A 73 -50.49 20.27 -13.38
C VAL A 73 -49.36 21.19 -12.94
N ILE A 74 -48.19 20.63 -12.60
CA ILE A 74 -47.02 21.44 -12.22
C ILE A 74 -46.58 22.32 -13.39
N ALA A 75 -46.49 21.77 -14.60
CA ALA A 75 -46.05 22.52 -15.79
C ALA A 75 -46.97 23.68 -16.20
N GLN A 76 -48.22 23.71 -15.71
CA GLN A 76 -49.16 24.82 -15.93
C GLN A 76 -48.94 26.00 -14.98
N HIS A 77 -48.29 25.78 -13.83
CA HIS A 77 -48.19 26.76 -12.74
C HIS A 77 -46.74 27.09 -12.35
N TRP A 78 -45.77 26.35 -12.88
CA TRP A 78 -44.35 26.53 -12.57
C TRP A 78 -43.48 26.15 -13.77
N HIS A 79 -42.46 26.98 -14.03
CA HIS A 79 -41.44 26.76 -15.05
C HIS A 79 -40.04 26.75 -14.45
N GLU A 80 -39.08 26.16 -15.18
CA GLU A 80 -37.69 26.11 -14.72
C GLU A 80 -37.12 27.53 -14.58
N GLY A 81 -36.62 27.86 -13.38
CA GLY A 81 -36.17 29.20 -13.00
C GLY A 81 -37.12 29.95 -12.08
N ASP A 82 -38.38 29.52 -11.97
CA ASP A 82 -39.34 30.06 -11.00
C ASP A 82 -39.01 29.60 -9.56
N ASP A 83 -39.53 30.33 -8.57
CA ASP A 83 -39.35 30.00 -7.15
C ASP A 83 -39.81 28.56 -6.84
N ARG A 84 -38.95 27.79 -6.18
CA ARG A 84 -39.26 26.43 -5.69
C ARG A 84 -40.51 26.41 -4.82
N ALA A 85 -40.77 27.46 -4.05
CA ALA A 85 -41.96 27.56 -3.19
C ALA A 85 -43.25 27.43 -4.00
N LEU A 86 -43.29 28.01 -5.21
CA LEU A 86 -44.45 27.95 -6.11
C LEU A 86 -44.71 26.51 -6.58
N ARG A 87 -43.66 25.79 -7.00
CA ARG A 87 -43.76 24.36 -7.34
C ARG A 87 -44.30 23.53 -6.18
N CYS A 88 -43.76 23.76 -4.98
CA CYS A 88 -44.18 23.05 -3.77
C CYS A 88 -45.62 23.38 -3.39
N GLN A 89 -46.05 24.63 -3.52
CA GLN A 89 -47.44 25.05 -3.31
C GLN A 89 -48.40 24.28 -4.22
N THR A 90 -48.13 24.25 -5.54
CA THR A 90 -48.95 23.48 -6.50
C THR A 90 -48.96 21.99 -6.17
N CYS A 91 -47.82 21.43 -5.75
CA CYS A 91 -47.73 20.03 -5.33
C CYS A 91 -48.58 19.72 -4.09
N TYR A 92 -48.56 20.59 -3.07
CA TYR A 92 -49.35 20.42 -1.86
C TYR A 92 -50.84 20.50 -2.20
N ARG A 93 -51.23 21.50 -2.99
CA ARG A 93 -52.62 21.68 -3.41
C ARG A 93 -53.16 20.45 -4.13
N PHE A 94 -52.43 19.92 -5.11
CA PHE A 94 -52.83 18.72 -5.86
C PHE A 94 -53.13 17.54 -4.93
N ARG A 95 -52.24 17.29 -3.95
CA ARG A 95 -52.36 16.16 -3.01
C ARG A 95 -53.44 16.39 -1.96
N PHE A 96 -53.66 17.63 -1.52
CA PHE A 96 -54.67 17.96 -0.52
C PHE A 96 -56.07 18.04 -1.10
N ASP A 97 -56.23 18.39 -2.38
CA ASP A 97 -57.53 18.32 -3.05
C ASP A 97 -58.05 16.87 -3.13
N GLU A 98 -57.18 15.94 -3.50
CA GLU A 98 -57.50 14.50 -3.46
C GLU A 98 -57.80 14.03 -2.02
N LEU A 99 -57.03 14.51 -1.04
CA LEU A 99 -57.27 14.19 0.38
C LEU A 99 -58.64 14.66 0.87
N ALA A 100 -58.98 15.92 0.61
CA ALA A 100 -60.23 16.52 1.07
C ALA A 100 -61.44 15.87 0.39
N GLN A 101 -61.34 15.58 -0.91
CA GLN A 101 -62.37 14.83 -1.62
C GLN A 101 -62.56 13.43 -1.01
N MET A 102 -61.47 12.68 -0.81
CA MET A 102 -61.52 11.34 -0.23
C MET A 102 -62.06 11.35 1.21
N ALA A 103 -61.74 12.39 1.99
CA ALA A 103 -62.25 12.56 3.34
C ALA A 103 -63.76 12.81 3.37
N ALA A 104 -64.26 13.71 2.52
CA ALA A 104 -65.68 14.03 2.44
C ALA A 104 -66.51 12.83 1.96
N GLU A 105 -66.06 12.16 0.90
CA GLU A 105 -66.73 10.95 0.37
C GLU A 105 -66.67 9.78 1.35
N GLY A 106 -65.58 9.67 2.13
CA GLY A 106 -65.33 8.62 3.12
C GLY A 106 -65.93 8.86 4.51
N GLY A 107 -66.63 9.99 4.71
CA GLY A 107 -67.27 10.34 5.98
C GLY A 107 -66.28 10.56 7.13
N TYR A 108 -65.14 11.20 6.85
CA TYR A 108 -64.18 11.62 7.86
C TYR A 108 -64.59 12.97 8.47
N ASP A 109 -64.25 13.20 9.74
CA ASP A 109 -64.54 14.47 10.43
C ASP A 109 -63.45 15.52 10.15
N ALA A 110 -62.23 15.06 9.85
CA ALA A 110 -61.08 15.94 9.74
C ALA A 110 -60.01 15.42 8.78
N ILE A 111 -59.21 16.36 8.25
CA ILE A 111 -57.99 16.07 7.48
C ILE A 111 -56.76 16.65 8.17
N GLY A 112 -55.63 15.95 8.03
CA GLY A 112 -54.33 16.40 8.53
C GLY A 112 -53.21 16.02 7.57
N THR A 113 -51.97 16.42 7.88
CA THR A 113 -50.80 16.06 7.06
C THR A 113 -49.55 15.85 7.88
N THR A 114 -48.71 14.89 7.48
CA THR A 114 -47.39 14.66 8.07
C THR A 114 -46.29 15.52 7.44
N LEU A 115 -46.57 16.26 6.35
CA LEU A 115 -45.56 17.01 5.61
C LEU A 115 -44.84 18.06 6.46
N SER A 116 -45.51 18.60 7.48
CA SER A 116 -44.95 19.60 8.40
C SER A 116 -43.88 19.04 9.34
N VAL A 117 -43.62 17.73 9.36
CA VAL A 117 -42.50 17.17 10.15
C VAL A 117 -41.14 17.49 9.53
N SER A 118 -41.07 17.63 8.20
CA SER A 118 -39.79 17.77 7.52
C SER A 118 -39.32 19.23 7.56
N PRO A 119 -38.08 19.51 8.02
CA PRO A 119 -37.54 20.87 8.04
C PRO A 119 -37.25 21.41 6.62
N TYR A 120 -37.36 20.57 5.60
CA TYR A 120 -37.09 20.90 4.19
C TYR A 120 -38.36 21.26 3.41
N GLN A 121 -39.52 21.32 4.08
CA GLN A 121 -40.82 21.63 3.49
C GLN A 121 -41.31 23.00 3.98
N TYR A 122 -42.24 23.62 3.25
CA TYR A 122 -42.73 24.96 3.56
C TYR A 122 -43.97 24.89 4.46
N THR A 123 -43.76 24.82 5.78
CA THR A 123 -44.82 24.63 6.79
C THR A 123 -46.01 25.58 6.62
N GLN A 124 -45.76 26.87 6.37
CA GLN A 124 -46.83 27.87 6.16
C GLN A 124 -47.65 27.56 4.90
N LEU A 125 -46.98 27.27 3.77
CA LEU A 125 -47.67 26.89 2.53
C LEU A 125 -48.44 25.58 2.68
N ILE A 126 -47.93 24.64 3.48
CA ILE A 126 -48.65 23.39 3.78
C ILE A 126 -49.96 23.70 4.50
N GLU A 127 -49.92 24.53 5.55
CA GLU A 127 -51.12 24.94 6.29
C GLU A 127 -52.14 25.64 5.39
N GLU A 128 -51.69 26.60 4.60
CA GLU A 128 -52.54 27.36 3.68
C GLU A 128 -53.20 26.44 2.65
N MET A 129 -52.44 25.56 2.00
CA MET A 129 -52.97 24.67 0.97
C MET A 129 -53.93 23.62 1.55
N LEU A 130 -53.66 23.13 2.77
CA LEU A 130 -54.56 22.19 3.45
C LEU A 130 -55.90 22.85 3.78
N ASN A 131 -55.88 24.09 4.29
CA ASN A 131 -57.08 24.87 4.56
C ASN A 131 -57.88 25.17 3.28
N GLN A 132 -57.20 25.60 2.22
CA GLN A 132 -57.87 25.85 0.96
C GLN A 132 -58.49 24.58 0.37
N ALA A 133 -57.89 23.40 0.57
CA ALA A 133 -58.39 22.14 0.04
C ALA A 133 -59.66 21.68 0.77
N ALA A 134 -59.75 21.93 2.08
CA ALA A 134 -60.95 21.65 2.88
C ALA A 134 -62.10 22.64 2.64
N ALA A 135 -61.82 23.88 2.20
CA ALA A 135 -62.81 24.95 2.07
C ALA A 135 -64.12 24.60 1.31
N PRO A 136 -64.12 23.75 0.26
CA PRO A 136 -65.35 23.30 -0.41
C PRO A 136 -66.23 22.33 0.42
N TYR A 137 -65.73 21.81 1.54
CA TYR A 137 -66.32 20.77 2.37
C TYR A 137 -66.52 21.28 3.81
N PRO A 138 -67.62 21.99 4.10
CA PRO A 138 -67.84 22.64 5.40
C PRO A 138 -67.84 21.70 6.61
N GLU A 139 -68.09 20.41 6.38
CA GLU A 139 -68.06 19.34 7.38
C GLU A 139 -66.64 18.93 7.80
N LEU A 140 -65.61 19.23 6.99
CA LEU A 140 -64.24 18.84 7.28
C LEU A 140 -63.53 19.85 8.17
N THR A 141 -63.04 19.38 9.31
CA THR A 141 -62.13 20.14 10.17
C THR A 141 -60.68 19.96 9.70
N VAL A 142 -59.92 21.05 9.64
CA VAL A 142 -58.47 20.98 9.34
C VAL A 142 -57.69 20.84 10.65
N LEU A 143 -57.00 19.71 10.81
CA LEU A 143 -56.07 19.46 11.90
C LEU A 143 -54.64 19.72 11.44
N PHE A 144 -54.19 20.96 11.63
CA PHE A 144 -52.82 21.35 11.33
C PHE A 144 -51.98 21.47 12.61
N THR A 145 -50.77 20.93 12.57
CA THR A 145 -49.75 21.11 13.61
C THR A 145 -48.38 21.17 12.95
N ASP A 146 -47.54 22.09 13.42
CA ASP A 146 -46.14 22.14 13.01
C ASP A 146 -45.33 21.06 13.73
N TYR A 147 -45.11 19.94 13.05
CA TYR A 147 -44.39 18.79 13.62
C TYR A 147 -42.86 18.92 13.52
N ARG A 148 -42.30 20.02 12.98
CA ARG A 148 -40.83 20.20 12.84
C ARG A 148 -40.04 19.98 14.15
N PRO A 149 -40.51 20.39 15.34
CA PRO A 149 -39.80 20.11 16.59
C PRO A 149 -39.57 18.62 16.87
N TYR A 150 -40.40 17.74 16.28
CA TYR A 150 -40.32 16.29 16.44
C TYR A 150 -39.45 15.60 15.39
N TYR A 151 -38.92 16.34 14.39
CA TYR A 151 -38.07 15.78 13.35
C TYR A 151 -36.85 14.99 13.87
N PRO A 152 -36.12 15.45 14.92
CA PRO A 152 -35.01 14.68 15.47
C PRO A 152 -35.47 13.34 16.06
N ALA A 153 -36.61 13.32 16.77
CA ALA A 153 -37.17 12.11 17.36
C ALA A 153 -37.64 11.13 16.29
N ALA A 154 -38.37 11.60 15.27
CA ALA A 154 -38.78 10.81 14.11
C ALA A 154 -37.56 10.23 13.35
N THR A 155 -36.49 11.01 13.22
CA THR A 155 -35.24 10.56 12.58
C THR A 155 -34.55 9.47 13.37
N GLN A 156 -34.55 9.55 14.71
CA GLN A 156 -33.96 8.52 15.56
C GLN A 156 -34.79 7.24 15.52
N LYS A 157 -36.10 7.33 15.77
CA LYS A 157 -37.00 6.16 15.74
C LYS A 157 -37.00 5.43 14.40
N SER A 158 -37.00 6.17 13.29
CA SER A 158 -36.91 5.54 11.95
C SER A 158 -35.59 4.82 11.70
N ARG A 159 -34.48 5.18 12.39
CA ARG A 159 -33.23 4.40 12.35
C ARG A 159 -33.36 3.13 13.18
N ASP A 160 -33.93 3.25 14.37
CA ASP A 160 -34.11 2.12 15.29
C ASP A 160 -35.06 1.06 14.70
N LEU A 161 -36.03 1.49 13.91
CA LEU A 161 -36.96 0.65 13.15
C LEU A 161 -36.42 0.20 11.77
N GLU A 162 -35.17 0.54 11.43
CA GLU A 162 -34.54 0.23 10.14
C GLU A 162 -35.35 0.66 8.91
N MET A 163 -36.15 1.73 9.04
CA MET A 163 -37.03 2.20 7.96
C MET A 163 -36.22 2.76 6.79
N TYR A 164 -36.74 2.58 5.57
CA TYR A 164 -36.22 3.31 4.43
C TYR A 164 -36.40 4.83 4.63
N ARG A 165 -35.33 5.58 4.40
CA ARG A 165 -35.31 7.04 4.53
C ARG A 165 -34.82 7.67 3.24
N GLN A 166 -35.72 8.43 2.62
CA GLN A 166 -35.42 9.24 1.45
C GLN A 166 -34.58 10.48 1.81
N ASN A 167 -33.88 11.04 0.83
CA ASN A 167 -33.13 12.30 0.97
C ASN A 167 -33.63 13.43 0.05
N PHE A 168 -34.83 13.28 -0.51
CA PHE A 168 -35.48 14.26 -1.37
C PHE A 168 -37.01 14.10 -1.27
N CYS A 169 -37.77 15.11 -1.71
CA CYS A 169 -39.23 15.15 -1.55
C CYS A 169 -39.94 14.05 -2.37
N GLY A 170 -39.42 13.70 -3.54
CA GLY A 170 -39.96 12.65 -4.42
C GLY A 170 -40.07 13.08 -5.88
N CYS A 171 -40.28 14.38 -6.13
CA CYS A 171 -40.39 14.88 -7.50
C CYS A 171 -39.03 14.94 -8.18
N HIS A 172 -39.05 14.84 -9.52
CA HIS A 172 -37.89 14.89 -10.40
C HIS A 172 -36.93 16.03 -10.03
N TRP A 173 -37.44 17.26 -9.94
CA TRP A 173 -36.61 18.42 -9.64
C TRP A 173 -35.99 18.38 -8.25
N SER A 174 -36.71 17.92 -7.23
CA SER A 174 -36.12 17.75 -5.89
C SER A 174 -35.03 16.68 -5.86
N ASN A 175 -35.11 15.68 -6.75
CA ASN A 175 -34.07 14.67 -6.88
C ASN A 175 -32.81 15.24 -7.56
N VAL A 176 -32.99 16.11 -8.57
CA VAL A 176 -31.89 16.83 -9.24
C VAL A 176 -31.21 17.78 -8.24
N GLU A 177 -31.97 18.58 -7.50
CA GLU A 177 -31.46 19.44 -6.42
C GLU A 177 -30.64 18.64 -5.38
N ALA A 178 -31.17 17.50 -4.93
CA ALA A 178 -30.49 16.62 -3.99
C ALA A 178 -29.27 15.89 -4.59
N ALA A 179 -29.16 15.79 -5.92
CA ALA A 179 -28.04 15.12 -6.58
C ALA A 179 -26.72 15.88 -6.36
N GLU A 180 -26.75 17.21 -6.40
CA GLU A 180 -25.57 18.04 -6.15
C GLU A 180 -25.08 17.90 -4.71
N GLU A 181 -25.98 17.94 -3.72
CA GLU A 181 -25.62 17.69 -2.32
C GLU A 181 -25.02 16.29 -2.10
N ARG A 182 -25.58 15.26 -2.76
CA ARG A 182 -25.03 13.89 -2.71
C ARG A 182 -23.63 13.83 -3.30
N ALA A 183 -23.41 14.49 -4.43
CA ALA A 183 -22.12 14.55 -5.09
C ALA A 183 -21.09 15.27 -4.22
N GLU A 184 -21.47 16.38 -3.60
CA GLU A 184 -20.60 17.13 -2.70
C GLU A 184 -20.23 16.34 -1.44
N ARG A 185 -21.21 15.69 -0.79
CA ARG A 185 -20.93 14.78 0.34
C ARG A 185 -20.01 13.63 -0.05
N ALA A 186 -20.14 13.10 -1.28
CA ALA A 186 -19.26 12.07 -1.79
C ALA A 186 -17.82 12.59 -2.01
N ARG A 187 -17.66 13.81 -2.55
CA ARG A 187 -16.36 14.50 -2.69
C ARG A 187 -15.70 14.73 -1.34
N GLN A 188 -16.43 15.28 -0.37
CA GLN A 188 -15.93 15.52 0.99
C GLN A 188 -15.51 14.22 1.69
N ARG A 189 -16.31 13.15 1.56
CA ARG A 189 -15.92 11.82 2.09
C ARG A 189 -14.66 11.28 1.42
N LYS A 190 -14.51 11.47 0.11
CA LYS A 190 -13.30 11.05 -0.62
C LYS A 190 -12.07 11.84 -0.17
N GLN A 191 -12.20 13.16 -0.02
CA GLN A 191 -11.14 14.02 0.47
C GLN A 191 -10.72 13.66 1.90
N LYS A 192 -11.69 13.54 2.83
CA LYS A 192 -11.41 13.14 4.21
C LYS A 192 -10.68 11.80 4.30
N LYS A 193 -11.10 10.80 3.52
CA LYS A 193 -10.40 9.50 3.45
C LYS A 193 -8.97 9.62 2.92
N ALA A 194 -8.73 10.51 1.95
CA ALA A 194 -7.39 10.74 1.42
C ALA A 194 -6.49 11.43 2.45
N GLU A 195 -7.01 12.42 3.17
CA GLU A 195 -6.32 13.11 4.27
C GLU A 195 -5.99 12.14 5.41
N GLU A 196 -6.94 11.30 5.83
CA GLU A 196 -6.71 10.23 6.83
C GLU A 196 -5.62 9.25 6.38
N LYS A 197 -5.62 8.85 5.10
CA LYS A 197 -4.58 7.98 4.54
C LYS A 197 -3.20 8.64 4.55
N GLN A 198 -3.11 9.91 4.17
CA GLN A 198 -1.84 10.65 4.21
C GLN A 198 -1.34 10.85 5.65
N ALA A 199 -2.24 11.18 6.58
CA ALA A 199 -1.90 11.31 7.99
C ALA A 199 -1.35 9.99 8.56
N LYS A 200 -1.99 8.85 8.25
CA LYS A 200 -1.51 7.53 8.65
C LYS A 200 -0.12 7.21 8.08
N LEU A 201 0.17 7.59 6.84
CA LEU A 201 1.49 7.35 6.24
C LEU A 201 2.59 8.19 6.92
N ARG A 202 2.29 9.46 7.23
CA ARG A 202 3.22 10.36 7.94
C ARG A 202 3.46 9.98 9.39
N SER A 203 2.53 9.24 10.00
CA SER A 203 2.67 8.79 11.39
C SER A 203 3.39 7.45 11.53
N LEU A 204 3.85 6.83 10.43
CA LEU A 204 4.56 5.55 10.50
C LEU A 204 5.96 5.77 11.08
N THR A 205 6.26 5.01 12.13
CA THR A 205 7.57 4.99 12.79
C THR A 205 8.34 3.75 12.38
N THR A 206 9.63 3.70 12.70
CA THR A 206 10.45 2.50 12.50
C THR A 206 9.85 1.27 13.19
N SER A 207 9.24 1.45 14.37
CA SER A 207 8.61 0.37 15.14
C SER A 207 7.41 -0.28 14.41
N ASP A 208 6.75 0.45 13.50
CA ASP A 208 5.67 -0.12 12.69
C ASP A 208 6.17 -1.21 11.74
N PHE A 209 7.47 -1.29 11.46
CA PHE A 209 8.08 -2.31 10.61
C PHE A 209 8.81 -3.40 11.41
N ASP A 210 8.56 -3.46 12.72
CA ASP A 210 9.14 -4.45 13.61
C ASP A 210 8.32 -5.75 13.63
N TYR A 211 9.01 -6.88 13.71
CA TYR A 211 8.42 -8.20 13.90
C TYR A 211 9.42 -9.11 14.61
N ASP A 212 8.90 -10.12 15.31
CA ASP A 212 9.72 -11.13 15.96
C ASP A 212 10.41 -12.00 14.90
N LEU A 213 11.75 -11.96 14.83
CA LEU A 213 12.58 -12.73 13.92
C LEU A 213 13.24 -13.88 14.70
N PRO A 214 12.67 -15.10 14.69
CA PRO A 214 13.23 -16.21 15.43
C PRO A 214 14.58 -16.62 14.82
N GLN A 215 15.59 -16.77 15.67
CA GLN A 215 16.96 -17.01 15.24
C GLN A 215 17.10 -18.34 14.47
N GLU A 216 16.26 -19.33 14.80
CA GLU A 216 16.20 -20.63 14.14
C GLU A 216 15.64 -20.59 12.70
N LEU A 217 14.94 -19.50 12.34
CA LEU A 217 14.43 -19.32 10.98
C LEU A 217 15.42 -18.57 10.08
N ILE A 218 16.51 -18.01 10.62
CA ILE A 218 17.55 -17.36 9.84
C ILE A 218 18.40 -18.43 9.13
N ALA A 219 18.34 -18.47 7.80
CA ALA A 219 19.07 -19.46 7.02
C ALA A 219 20.59 -19.25 7.11
N GLN A 220 21.30 -20.28 7.59
CA GLN A 220 22.77 -20.29 7.66
C GLN A 220 23.43 -20.91 6.43
N THR A 221 22.69 -21.70 5.65
CA THR A 221 23.13 -22.34 4.41
C THR A 221 22.08 -22.15 3.33
N PRO A 222 22.42 -22.08 2.03
CA PRO A 222 21.44 -22.05 0.94
C PRO A 222 20.60 -23.33 0.88
N HIS A 223 19.55 -23.33 0.06
CA HIS A 223 18.82 -24.56 -0.25
C HIS A 223 19.67 -25.45 -1.19
N PRO A 224 19.70 -26.79 -1.02
CA PRO A 224 20.54 -27.68 -1.86
C PRO A 224 20.27 -27.56 -3.36
N THR A 225 19.04 -27.21 -3.72
CA THR A 225 18.63 -26.88 -5.07
C THR A 225 18.08 -25.45 -5.06
N ARG A 226 18.68 -24.52 -5.80
CA ARG A 226 18.35 -23.08 -5.76
C ARG A 226 16.85 -22.81 -5.88
N ASP A 227 16.19 -23.44 -6.86
CA ASP A 227 14.76 -23.28 -7.13
C ASP A 227 13.83 -24.20 -6.31
N GLY A 228 14.39 -24.93 -5.35
CA GLY A 228 13.68 -25.83 -4.45
C GLY A 228 13.26 -25.18 -3.13
N CYS A 229 13.65 -23.94 -2.88
CA CYS A 229 13.23 -23.19 -1.69
C CYS A 229 11.73 -22.86 -1.75
N LYS A 230 11.13 -22.50 -0.60
CA LYS A 230 9.74 -22.05 -0.59
C LYS A 230 9.62 -20.68 -1.23
N MET A 231 8.44 -20.38 -1.75
CA MET A 231 8.06 -19.07 -2.22
C MET A 231 6.70 -18.69 -1.62
N LEU A 232 6.61 -17.52 -0.99
CA LEU A 232 5.33 -16.96 -0.57
C LEU A 232 4.82 -16.01 -1.66
N VAL A 233 3.71 -16.37 -2.28
CA VAL A 233 3.10 -15.54 -3.32
C VAL A 233 2.04 -14.64 -2.70
N MET A 234 2.08 -13.34 -3.00
CA MET A 234 1.14 -12.34 -2.53
C MET A 234 0.51 -11.56 -3.69
N LYS A 235 -0.82 -11.49 -3.73
CA LYS A 235 -1.53 -10.51 -4.56
C LYS A 235 -1.56 -9.17 -3.84
N ARG A 236 -0.94 -8.14 -4.43
CA ARG A 236 -0.76 -6.81 -3.86
C ARG A 236 -2.09 -6.15 -3.47
N GLU A 237 -3.10 -6.28 -4.32
CA GLU A 237 -4.40 -5.60 -4.21
C GLU A 237 -5.17 -5.96 -2.93
N ASN A 238 -5.10 -7.22 -2.50
CA ASN A 238 -5.92 -7.73 -1.40
C ASN A 238 -5.14 -8.47 -0.30
N GLY A 239 -3.82 -8.63 -0.46
CA GLY A 239 -2.98 -9.32 0.53
C GLY A 239 -3.31 -10.81 0.69
N SER A 240 -3.87 -11.45 -0.34
CA SER A 240 -4.05 -12.91 -0.38
C SER A 240 -2.70 -13.60 -0.57
N LEU A 241 -2.51 -14.70 0.16
CA LEU A 241 -1.24 -15.42 0.26
C LEU A 241 -1.38 -16.85 -0.25
N GLN A 242 -0.36 -17.35 -0.94
CA GLN A 242 -0.25 -18.74 -1.37
C GLN A 242 1.15 -19.27 -1.11
N ASP A 243 1.25 -20.42 -0.44
CA ASP A 243 2.52 -21.14 -0.24
C ASP A 243 2.85 -21.94 -1.51
N ARG A 244 4.05 -21.75 -2.05
CA ARG A 244 4.57 -22.39 -3.27
C ARG A 244 6.03 -22.80 -3.10
N ILE A 245 6.59 -23.46 -4.10
CA ILE A 245 8.04 -23.67 -4.26
C ILE A 245 8.53 -22.69 -5.34
N PHE A 246 9.77 -22.22 -5.26
CA PHE A 246 10.27 -21.17 -6.14
C PHE A 246 10.15 -21.52 -7.63
N ARG A 247 10.41 -22.77 -8.03
CA ARG A 247 10.20 -23.23 -9.42
C ARG A 247 8.78 -23.00 -9.96
N ASP A 248 7.78 -22.91 -9.09
CA ASP A 248 6.40 -22.64 -9.47
C ASP A 248 6.21 -21.19 -9.96
N ILE A 249 7.22 -20.32 -9.83
CA ILE A 249 7.22 -18.96 -10.42
C ILE A 249 6.94 -19.01 -11.92
N TYR A 250 7.30 -20.11 -12.58
CA TYR A 250 6.96 -20.38 -13.97
C TYR A 250 5.47 -20.18 -14.25
N ASP A 251 4.57 -20.59 -13.35
CA ASP A 251 3.12 -20.50 -13.55
C ASP A 251 2.56 -19.08 -13.36
N TYR A 252 3.31 -18.21 -12.67
CA TYR A 252 2.90 -16.84 -12.39
C TYR A 252 3.40 -15.83 -13.41
N LEU A 253 4.41 -16.18 -14.22
CA LEU A 253 4.94 -15.35 -15.30
C LEU A 253 4.26 -15.71 -16.64
N LYS A 254 3.96 -14.69 -17.45
CA LYS A 254 3.24 -14.80 -18.72
C LYS A 254 4.17 -14.47 -19.89
N PRO A 255 3.92 -15.01 -21.10
CA PRO A 255 4.59 -14.53 -22.30
C PRO A 255 4.45 -13.00 -22.43
N GLY A 256 5.55 -12.31 -22.75
CA GLY A 256 5.60 -10.85 -22.82
C GLY A 256 5.95 -10.15 -21.50
N ASP A 257 6.02 -10.86 -20.37
CA ASP A 257 6.61 -10.31 -19.13
C ASP A 257 8.14 -10.15 -19.27
N LEU A 258 8.73 -9.24 -18.49
CA LEU A 258 10.16 -8.98 -18.44
C LEU A 258 10.70 -9.12 -17.02
N LEU A 259 11.64 -10.03 -16.81
CA LEU A 259 12.45 -10.07 -15.59
C LEU A 259 13.62 -9.11 -15.72
N VAL A 260 13.84 -8.29 -14.69
CA VAL A 260 14.99 -7.39 -14.59
C VAL A 260 15.76 -7.70 -13.32
N ALA A 261 17.00 -8.16 -13.46
CA ALA A 261 17.82 -8.61 -12.35
C ALA A 261 19.13 -7.80 -12.21
N ASN A 262 19.65 -7.71 -10.99
CA ASN A 262 20.96 -7.13 -10.75
C ASN A 262 22.05 -8.18 -11.05
N GLU A 263 22.96 -7.88 -11.99
CA GLU A 263 24.03 -8.82 -12.39
C GLU A 263 25.39 -8.55 -11.73
N THR A 264 25.44 -7.67 -10.72
CA THR A 264 26.66 -7.47 -9.94
C THR A 264 27.03 -8.72 -9.16
N ARG A 265 28.33 -8.99 -9.13
CA ARG A 265 28.98 -10.12 -8.46
C ARG A 265 29.70 -9.62 -7.22
N VAL A 266 29.70 -10.43 -6.17
CA VAL A 266 30.40 -10.07 -4.92
C VAL A 266 31.90 -10.20 -5.12
N ILE A 267 32.65 -9.16 -4.79
CA ILE A 267 34.12 -9.16 -4.76
C ILE A 267 34.59 -10.02 -3.57
N PRO A 268 35.69 -10.79 -3.68
CA PRO A 268 36.33 -11.47 -2.54
C PRO A 268 37.00 -10.45 -1.59
N ALA A 269 36.18 -9.61 -0.97
CA ALA A 269 36.57 -8.42 -0.22
C ALA A 269 36.84 -8.69 1.27
N ARG A 270 36.68 -9.92 1.75
CA ARG A 270 37.00 -10.31 3.12
C ARG A 270 38.40 -10.90 3.18
N LEU A 271 39.34 -10.17 3.74
CA LEU A 271 40.75 -10.54 3.83
C LEU A 271 41.09 -10.95 5.27
N LEU A 272 41.75 -12.08 5.43
CA LEU A 272 42.24 -12.59 6.71
C LEU A 272 43.76 -12.57 6.71
N GLY A 273 44.34 -11.79 7.62
CA GLY A 273 45.77 -11.50 7.62
C GLY A 273 46.36 -11.40 9.02
N ASN A 274 47.63 -11.05 9.09
CA ASN A 274 48.35 -10.85 10.35
C ASN A 274 49.00 -9.48 10.37
N LYS A 275 49.03 -8.85 11.55
CA LYS A 275 49.72 -7.58 11.75
C LYS A 275 51.22 -7.75 11.49
N HIS A 276 51.79 -6.92 10.63
CA HIS A 276 53.20 -6.97 10.24
C HIS A 276 54.15 -7.03 11.45
N GLU A 277 53.96 -6.16 12.44
CA GLU A 277 54.87 -6.05 13.59
C GLU A 277 54.72 -7.15 14.65
N THR A 278 53.51 -7.70 14.83
CA THR A 278 53.18 -8.52 16.01
C THR A 278 52.73 -9.94 15.67
N GLY A 279 52.47 -10.23 14.39
CA GLY A 279 51.89 -11.49 13.95
C GLY A 279 50.45 -11.72 14.43
N GLY A 280 49.83 -10.80 15.18
CA GLY A 280 48.47 -10.96 15.68
C GLY A 280 47.45 -10.93 14.55
N ALA A 281 46.43 -11.79 14.61
CA ALA A 281 45.38 -11.87 13.59
C ALA A 281 44.65 -10.53 13.38
N ALA A 282 44.35 -10.25 12.11
CA ALA A 282 43.56 -9.12 11.67
C ALA A 282 42.62 -9.54 10.53
N GLU A 283 41.42 -8.95 10.50
CA GLU A 283 40.45 -9.10 9.41
C GLU A 283 40.22 -7.72 8.80
N VAL A 284 40.26 -7.65 7.47
CA VAL A 284 39.95 -6.45 6.69
C VAL A 284 38.81 -6.78 5.76
N LEU A 285 37.75 -5.99 5.80
CA LEU A 285 36.57 -6.17 4.98
C LEU A 285 36.36 -4.92 4.14
N LEU A 286 36.67 -5.01 2.84
CA LEU A 286 36.59 -3.89 1.92
C LEU A 286 35.11 -3.51 1.69
N LEU A 287 34.82 -2.21 1.75
CA LEU A 287 33.48 -1.65 1.59
C LEU A 287 33.35 -0.89 0.28
N ARG A 288 34.20 0.12 0.07
CA ARG A 288 34.09 1.05 -1.05
C ARG A 288 35.46 1.54 -1.49
N GLU A 289 35.75 1.45 -2.78
CA GLU A 289 36.97 2.01 -3.37
C GLU A 289 36.89 3.55 -3.41
N ARG A 290 37.98 4.24 -3.05
CA ARG A 290 38.07 5.71 -2.92
C ARG A 290 39.00 6.31 -3.98
N PHE A 291 38.45 6.49 -5.18
CA PHE A 291 39.14 7.09 -6.33
C PHE A 291 39.45 8.59 -6.16
N ASP A 292 38.79 9.25 -5.21
CA ASP A 292 38.91 10.67 -4.92
C ASP A 292 40.12 11.01 -4.03
N ILE A 293 40.75 10.00 -3.43
CA ILE A 293 41.89 10.19 -2.50
C ILE A 293 43.21 9.95 -3.23
N GLU A 294 43.35 8.80 -3.89
CA GLU A 294 44.52 8.43 -4.67
C GLU A 294 44.10 7.76 -5.99
N GLU A 295 44.86 8.02 -7.05
CA GLU A 295 44.65 7.37 -8.34
C GLU A 295 44.96 5.88 -8.23
N LYS A 296 44.00 5.04 -8.62
CA LYS A 296 44.18 3.58 -8.67
C LYS A 296 45.26 3.22 -9.68
N THR A 297 46.23 2.42 -9.26
CA THR A 297 47.15 1.71 -10.17
C THR A 297 46.76 0.25 -10.26
N SER A 298 47.39 -0.53 -11.16
CA SER A 298 47.16 -1.97 -11.20
C SER A 298 47.48 -2.66 -9.87
N THR A 299 48.41 -2.11 -9.08
CA THR A 299 48.95 -2.74 -7.87
C THR A 299 48.63 -2.00 -6.57
N SER A 300 47.93 -0.86 -6.62
CA SER A 300 47.61 -0.04 -5.45
C SER A 300 46.27 0.67 -5.56
N ALA A 301 45.49 0.68 -4.48
CA ALA A 301 44.20 1.36 -4.41
C ALA A 301 43.84 1.71 -2.96
N VAL A 302 43.09 2.80 -2.78
CA VAL A 302 42.57 3.21 -1.48
C VAL A 302 41.13 2.77 -1.33
N TRP A 303 40.80 2.22 -0.15
CA TRP A 303 39.49 1.67 0.17
C TRP A 303 39.01 2.14 1.53
N GLU A 304 37.70 2.29 1.65
CA GLU A 304 37.00 2.20 2.92
C GLU A 304 36.88 0.74 3.32
N ALA A 305 37.23 0.39 4.54
CA ALA A 305 37.20 -0.97 5.04
C ALA A 305 36.78 -1.05 6.52
N LEU A 306 36.12 -2.15 6.90
CA LEU A 306 35.97 -2.54 8.29
C LEU A 306 37.18 -3.38 8.71
N VAL A 307 37.85 -2.94 9.77
CA VAL A 307 39.06 -3.60 10.27
C VAL A 307 38.83 -4.18 11.67
N LYS A 308 39.23 -5.44 11.90
CA LYS A 308 39.21 -6.10 13.21
C LYS A 308 40.59 -6.63 13.60
N PRO A 309 41.06 -6.45 14.85
CA PRO A 309 40.42 -5.73 15.95
C PRO A 309 40.54 -4.19 15.78
N GLY A 310 39.44 -3.52 15.44
CA GLY A 310 39.47 -2.12 14.99
C GLY A 310 40.07 -1.13 15.98
N ARG A 311 39.81 -1.30 17.30
CA ARG A 311 40.41 -0.42 18.35
C ARG A 311 41.94 -0.45 18.40
N ARG A 312 42.58 -1.50 17.87
CA ARG A 312 44.04 -1.71 17.96
C ARG A 312 44.78 -1.44 16.66
N LEU A 313 44.08 -1.12 15.58
CA LEU A 313 44.66 -0.84 14.26
C LEU A 313 44.49 0.67 14.01
N LYS A 314 45.55 1.40 14.37
CA LYS A 314 45.68 2.86 14.24
C LYS A 314 46.29 3.22 12.88
N PRO A 315 46.17 4.48 12.44
CA PRO A 315 46.92 4.98 11.29
C PRO A 315 48.41 4.59 11.33
N GLY A 316 48.94 4.14 10.19
CA GLY A 316 50.28 3.57 10.01
C GLY A 316 50.42 2.08 10.31
N ALA A 317 49.38 1.40 10.80
CA ALA A 317 49.44 -0.04 11.02
C ALA A 317 49.39 -0.81 9.69
N ILE A 318 50.27 -1.79 9.53
CA ILE A 318 50.37 -2.64 8.34
C ILE A 318 49.90 -4.07 8.66
N ILE A 319 49.12 -4.64 7.76
CA ILE A 319 48.61 -6.00 7.81
C ILE A 319 49.11 -6.74 6.57
N ASP A 320 49.75 -7.88 6.76
CA ASP A 320 50.24 -8.75 5.69
C ASP A 320 49.26 -9.90 5.45
N PHE A 321 49.06 -10.22 4.17
CA PHE A 321 48.21 -11.31 3.73
C PHE A 321 49.03 -12.31 2.89
N THR A 322 48.94 -13.59 3.24
CA THR A 322 49.67 -14.69 2.59
C THR A 322 48.72 -15.81 2.17
N ARG A 323 49.15 -16.67 1.24
CA ARG A 323 48.29 -17.71 0.64
C ARG A 323 47.82 -18.81 1.61
N GLU A 324 48.60 -19.09 2.66
CA GLU A 324 48.40 -20.25 3.53
C GLU A 324 47.52 -19.97 4.75
N GLN A 325 47.08 -18.72 4.95
CA GLN A 325 46.25 -18.31 6.09
C GLN A 325 44.76 -18.68 5.90
N ASN A 326 44.49 -19.94 5.56
CA ASN A 326 43.13 -20.47 5.61
C ASN A 326 42.80 -20.88 7.06
N ASP A 327 42.02 -20.04 7.72
CA ASP A 327 41.06 -20.40 8.79
C ASP A 327 41.58 -20.65 10.22
N SER A 328 42.69 -20.03 10.64
CA SER A 328 43.16 -20.08 12.04
C SER A 328 42.70 -18.89 12.90
N LEU A 329 41.39 -18.58 12.93
CA LEU A 329 40.80 -17.72 13.97
C LEU A 329 40.47 -18.50 15.27
N SER A 330 40.69 -19.82 15.30
CA SER A 330 40.42 -20.68 16.46
C SER A 330 41.66 -21.16 17.23
N ALA A 331 42.88 -20.84 16.78
CA ALA A 331 44.09 -21.25 17.48
C ALA A 331 44.57 -20.16 18.45
N SER A 332 44.19 -20.28 19.72
CA SER A 332 44.98 -19.72 20.82
C SER A 332 46.28 -20.53 20.99
N SER A 333 47.14 -20.55 19.97
CA SER A 333 48.50 -21.07 20.11
C SER A 333 49.43 -19.89 20.31
N ASN A 334 49.80 -19.64 21.57
CA ASN A 334 50.98 -18.84 21.94
C ASN A 334 52.25 -19.61 21.57
N ASP A 335 52.41 -19.97 20.29
CA ASP A 335 53.64 -20.58 19.79
C ASP A 335 54.41 -19.52 18.99
N PRO A 336 55.51 -18.94 19.52
CA PRO A 336 56.20 -17.80 18.89
C PRO A 336 57.03 -18.19 17.64
N ALA A 337 56.88 -19.40 17.10
CA ALA A 337 57.83 -20.01 16.19
C ALA A 337 57.22 -20.65 14.92
N SER A 338 56.05 -20.18 14.45
CA SER A 338 55.60 -20.46 13.08
C SER A 338 55.56 -19.19 12.24
N THR A 339 56.72 -18.60 11.97
CA THR A 339 56.87 -17.72 10.80
C THR A 339 56.71 -18.60 9.56
N SER A 340 55.51 -18.62 8.98
CA SER A 340 55.34 -19.18 7.64
C SER A 340 56.17 -18.33 6.69
N ASP A 341 57.16 -18.94 6.02
CA ASP A 341 57.98 -18.32 4.97
C ASP A 341 57.17 -18.06 3.68
N SER A 342 55.84 -18.03 3.79
CA SER A 342 54.91 -17.80 2.70
C SER A 342 55.02 -16.34 2.24
N PRO A 343 55.17 -16.10 0.92
CA PRO A 343 55.32 -14.75 0.40
C PRO A 343 54.06 -13.91 0.69
N VAL A 344 54.27 -12.65 1.03
CA VAL A 344 53.19 -11.66 1.18
C VAL A 344 52.61 -11.35 -0.20
N ILE A 345 51.32 -11.61 -0.35
CA ILE A 345 50.56 -11.38 -1.59
C ILE A 345 49.92 -10.00 -1.61
N MET A 346 49.59 -9.45 -0.44
CA MET A 346 49.04 -8.10 -0.30
C MET A 346 49.43 -7.52 1.05
N GLN A 347 49.65 -6.21 1.08
CA GLN A 347 49.73 -5.43 2.31
C GLN A 347 48.56 -4.45 2.36
N VAL A 348 48.01 -4.28 3.56
CA VAL A 348 47.01 -3.25 3.86
C VAL A 348 47.58 -2.31 4.91
N GLU A 349 47.77 -1.05 4.52
CA GLU A 349 48.15 0.04 5.42
C GLU A 349 46.89 0.79 5.87
N VAL A 350 46.72 0.98 7.18
CA VAL A 350 45.67 1.85 7.71
C VAL A 350 46.12 3.30 7.53
N LEU A 351 45.45 4.05 6.64
CA LEU A 351 45.77 5.44 6.37
C LEU A 351 45.15 6.36 7.43
N ASP A 352 43.84 6.25 7.65
CA ASP A 352 43.12 7.12 8.58
C ASP A 352 41.78 6.49 9.05
N TRP A 353 41.05 7.23 9.86
CA TRP A 353 39.65 7.00 10.20
C TRP A 353 38.76 7.55 9.09
N ILE A 354 37.63 6.89 8.81
CA ILE A 354 36.59 7.49 7.97
C ILE A 354 35.91 8.61 8.78
N GLU A 355 35.62 9.75 8.15
CA GLU A 355 34.84 10.82 8.78
C GLU A 355 33.46 10.29 9.20
N ASP A 356 33.02 10.58 10.42
CA ASP A 356 31.80 10.03 11.02
C ASP A 356 31.74 8.49 11.13
N ALA A 357 32.91 7.82 11.06
CA ALA A 357 33.04 6.37 11.13
C ALA A 357 32.29 5.72 12.30
N GLN A 358 31.53 4.67 12.00
CA GLN A 358 31.09 3.72 13.02
C GLN A 358 32.25 2.80 13.47
N LYS A 359 32.05 2.02 14.54
CA LYS A 359 33.11 1.21 15.18
C LYS A 359 33.84 0.29 14.18
N GLY A 360 35.07 0.66 13.82
CA GLY A 360 36.01 -0.19 13.07
C GLY A 360 36.22 0.20 11.60
N GLU A 361 35.52 1.23 11.12
CA GLU A 361 35.65 1.76 9.76
C GLU A 361 36.96 2.56 9.60
N ARG A 362 37.74 2.24 8.55
CA ARG A 362 39.06 2.78 8.27
C ARG A 362 39.19 3.12 6.80
N LEU A 363 39.99 4.14 6.54
CA LEU A 363 40.59 4.31 5.23
C LEU A 363 41.87 3.48 5.17
N VAL A 364 41.99 2.62 4.17
CA VAL A 364 43.12 1.71 4.02
C VAL A 364 43.69 1.77 2.61
N ARG A 365 45.01 1.61 2.47
CA ARG A 365 45.68 1.43 1.19
C ARG A 365 46.05 -0.03 1.01
N LEU A 366 45.63 -0.61 -0.11
CA LEU A 366 46.04 -1.94 -0.54
C LEU A 366 47.24 -1.80 -1.46
N THR A 367 48.27 -2.60 -1.26
CA THR A 367 49.41 -2.74 -2.18
C THR A 367 49.74 -4.21 -2.40
N THR A 368 50.11 -4.57 -3.62
CA THR A 368 50.51 -5.96 -3.96
C THR A 368 51.78 -6.00 -4.80
N PRO A 369 52.66 -7.02 -4.60
CA PRO A 369 53.76 -7.30 -5.50
C PRO A 369 53.35 -8.12 -6.76
N LEU A 370 52.08 -8.54 -6.86
CA LEU A 370 51.56 -9.24 -8.06
C LEU A 370 51.27 -8.25 -9.21
N ASP A 371 50.89 -8.77 -10.38
CA ASP A 371 50.61 -7.97 -11.56
C ASP A 371 49.37 -7.08 -11.39
N SER A 372 48.40 -7.52 -10.57
CA SER A 372 47.20 -6.74 -10.27
C SER A 372 46.61 -6.97 -8.86
N LEU A 373 45.90 -5.97 -8.33
CA LEU A 373 45.10 -6.09 -7.10
C LEU A 373 44.01 -7.15 -7.22
N ASP A 374 43.37 -7.27 -8.38
CA ASP A 374 42.32 -8.25 -8.60
C ASP A 374 42.87 -9.68 -8.43
N GLU A 375 44.03 -9.96 -9.03
CA GLU A 375 44.72 -11.25 -8.85
C GLU A 375 45.03 -11.51 -7.37
N ALA A 376 45.53 -10.50 -6.64
CA ALA A 376 45.83 -10.64 -5.23
C ALA A 376 44.56 -10.91 -4.39
N LEU A 377 43.47 -10.19 -4.66
CA LEU A 377 42.17 -10.40 -4.01
C LEU A 377 41.60 -11.78 -4.29
N HIS A 378 41.72 -12.32 -5.50
CA HIS A 378 41.30 -13.71 -5.80
C HIS A 378 42.15 -14.76 -5.08
N GLN A 379 43.42 -14.48 -4.82
CA GLN A 379 44.31 -15.45 -4.15
C GLN A 379 44.10 -15.52 -2.63
N ILE A 380 43.71 -14.41 -1.98
CA ILE A 380 43.68 -14.31 -0.51
C ILE A 380 42.31 -13.91 0.06
N GLY A 381 41.41 -13.45 -0.81
CA GLY A 381 40.12 -12.92 -0.41
C GLY A 381 39.05 -13.99 -0.34
N HIS A 382 38.11 -13.78 0.57
CA HIS A 382 36.92 -14.59 0.73
C HIS A 382 35.67 -13.76 0.42
N THR A 383 34.61 -14.44 0.02
CA THR A 383 33.31 -13.80 -0.19
C THR A 383 32.78 -13.25 1.14
N PRO A 384 32.55 -11.94 1.27
CA PRO A 384 31.96 -11.37 2.46
C PRO A 384 30.52 -11.83 2.61
N LEU A 385 30.24 -12.54 3.70
CA LEU A 385 28.89 -12.95 4.05
C LEU A 385 28.24 -11.95 5.01
N PRO A 386 26.92 -11.74 4.92
CA PRO A 386 26.18 -10.93 5.88
C PRO A 386 26.44 -11.37 7.34
N PRO A 387 26.45 -10.44 8.30
CA PRO A 387 26.88 -10.70 9.68
C PRO A 387 26.03 -11.73 10.45
N TYR A 388 24.82 -12.01 9.98
CA TYR A 388 23.94 -13.03 10.54
C TYR A 388 24.23 -14.46 10.04
N ILE A 389 25.08 -14.63 9.02
CA ILE A 389 25.61 -15.92 8.59
C ILE A 389 26.97 -16.12 9.26
N LYS A 390 27.03 -16.99 10.27
CA LYS A 390 28.20 -17.02 11.18
C LYS A 390 29.31 -17.98 10.73
N ASN A 391 28.95 -19.17 10.26
CA ASN A 391 29.90 -20.27 10.07
C ASN A 391 29.59 -21.07 8.79
N TYR A 392 29.30 -20.40 7.67
CA TYR A 392 29.08 -21.09 6.40
C TYR A 392 30.43 -21.52 5.81
N GLN A 393 30.65 -22.83 5.73
CA GLN A 393 31.85 -23.45 5.14
C GLN A 393 31.54 -24.21 3.84
N GLY A 394 30.39 -23.92 3.22
CA GLY A 394 30.00 -24.50 1.95
C GLY A 394 30.64 -23.77 0.77
N ASP A 395 30.20 -24.12 -0.43
CA ASP A 395 30.63 -23.45 -1.66
C ASP A 395 30.20 -21.97 -1.65
N GLU A 396 31.17 -21.05 -1.68
CA GLU A 396 30.96 -19.60 -1.73
C GLU A 396 30.24 -19.17 -3.01
N GLU A 397 30.37 -19.93 -4.11
CA GLU A 397 29.67 -19.67 -5.37
C GLU A 397 28.14 -19.76 -5.21
N LEU A 398 27.65 -20.47 -4.19
CA LEU A 398 26.23 -20.50 -3.87
C LEU A 398 25.70 -19.15 -3.35
N TYR A 399 26.58 -18.24 -2.93
CA TYR A 399 26.26 -16.85 -2.60
C TYR A 399 26.37 -15.91 -3.81
N GLN A 400 26.61 -16.44 -5.02
CA GLN A 400 26.57 -15.68 -6.27
C GLN A 400 25.33 -16.07 -7.10
N THR A 401 24.80 -15.13 -7.88
CA THR A 401 23.74 -15.44 -8.85
C THR A 401 24.34 -16.11 -10.08
N VAL A 402 23.60 -17.04 -10.69
CA VAL A 402 24.04 -17.80 -11.87
C VAL A 402 24.21 -16.96 -13.14
N PHE A 403 23.84 -15.68 -13.06
CA PHE A 403 23.94 -14.70 -14.14
C PHE A 403 24.80 -13.48 -13.76
N SER A 404 25.46 -13.51 -12.59
CA SER A 404 26.41 -12.46 -12.19
C SER A 404 27.64 -12.44 -13.10
N ARG A 405 28.19 -11.25 -13.37
CA ARG A 405 29.33 -11.08 -14.30
C ARG A 405 30.40 -10.14 -13.78
N GLU A 406 30.02 -9.04 -13.13
CA GLU A 406 30.94 -7.95 -12.79
C GLU A 406 31.21 -7.91 -11.28
N GLU A 407 32.44 -8.17 -10.86
CA GLU A 407 32.87 -8.11 -9.46
C GLU A 407 32.99 -6.65 -8.99
N LYS A 408 31.87 -6.11 -8.52
CA LYS A 408 31.73 -4.69 -8.13
C LYS A 408 30.93 -4.46 -6.86
N SER A 409 30.42 -5.52 -6.23
CA SER A 409 29.53 -5.42 -5.07
C SER A 409 30.17 -6.05 -3.83
N ALA A 410 29.85 -5.53 -2.64
CA ALA A 410 30.23 -6.16 -1.37
C ALA A 410 29.15 -7.14 -0.88
N ALA A 411 27.97 -7.14 -1.51
CA ALA A 411 26.87 -8.03 -1.17
C ALA A 411 26.14 -8.55 -2.42
N ALA A 412 25.66 -9.80 -2.34
CA ALA A 412 24.97 -10.43 -3.46
C ALA A 412 23.52 -9.95 -3.58
N PRO A 413 22.96 -9.82 -4.80
CA PRO A 413 21.54 -9.59 -5.01
C PRO A 413 20.76 -10.87 -4.71
N THR A 414 20.48 -11.12 -3.42
CA THR A 414 20.15 -12.46 -2.92
C THR A 414 18.84 -13.06 -3.45
N ALA A 415 17.92 -12.22 -3.94
CA ALA A 415 16.69 -12.69 -4.56
C ALA A 415 16.95 -13.45 -5.88
N GLY A 416 18.07 -13.14 -6.55
CA GLY A 416 18.51 -13.81 -7.76
C GLY A 416 19.11 -15.20 -7.51
N LEU A 417 19.49 -15.52 -6.26
CA LEU A 417 20.14 -16.80 -5.92
C LEU A 417 19.24 -18.01 -6.13
N HIS A 418 17.92 -17.81 -6.17
CA HIS A 418 16.92 -18.86 -6.31
C HIS A 418 16.77 -19.35 -7.75
N PHE A 419 17.25 -18.58 -8.74
CA PHE A 419 17.19 -18.97 -10.14
C PHE A 419 18.28 -20.01 -10.47
N THR A 420 17.91 -21.01 -11.25
CA THR A 420 18.86 -21.91 -11.92
C THR A 420 18.96 -21.55 -13.40
N PRO A 421 20.05 -21.95 -14.08
CA PRO A 421 20.15 -21.78 -15.54
C PRO A 421 18.96 -22.41 -16.28
N GLU A 422 18.52 -23.60 -15.86
CA GLU A 422 17.41 -24.33 -16.49
C GLU A 422 16.07 -23.58 -16.32
N LEU A 423 15.82 -22.99 -15.14
CA LEU A 423 14.62 -22.20 -14.91
C LEU A 423 14.61 -20.93 -15.77
N ILE A 424 15.76 -20.26 -15.90
CA ILE A 424 15.91 -19.07 -16.75
C ILE A 424 15.63 -19.41 -18.22
N GLU A 425 16.21 -20.50 -18.73
CA GLU A 425 15.99 -20.91 -20.12
C GLU A 425 14.54 -21.31 -20.38
N ARG A 426 13.91 -22.06 -19.47
CA ARG A 426 12.47 -22.39 -19.58
C ARG A 426 11.57 -21.14 -19.59
N LEU A 427 11.92 -20.11 -18.83
CA LEU A 427 11.19 -18.84 -18.84
C LEU A 427 11.36 -18.09 -20.17
N LYS A 428 12.58 -18.08 -20.72
CA LYS A 428 12.83 -17.51 -22.06
C LYS A 428 12.07 -18.25 -23.15
N GLU A 429 12.05 -19.58 -23.13
CA GLU A 429 11.28 -20.42 -24.05
C GLU A 429 9.77 -20.15 -23.95
N LYS A 430 9.26 -19.82 -22.75
CA LYS A 430 7.88 -19.38 -22.54
C LYS A 430 7.57 -18.01 -23.16
N GLY A 431 8.60 -17.25 -23.52
CA GLY A 431 8.47 -15.88 -24.02
C GLY A 431 8.55 -14.81 -22.92
N VAL A 432 9.16 -15.12 -21.78
CA VAL A 432 9.50 -14.13 -20.74
C VAL A 432 10.87 -13.53 -21.08
N GLY A 433 10.95 -12.20 -21.16
CA GLY A 433 12.21 -11.49 -21.35
C GLY A 433 13.09 -11.53 -20.10
N PHE A 434 14.40 -11.35 -20.28
CA PHE A 434 15.36 -11.28 -19.19
C PHE A 434 16.40 -10.20 -19.49
N GLU A 435 16.44 -9.14 -18.69
CA GLU A 435 17.41 -8.05 -18.79
C GLU A 435 18.09 -7.77 -17.45
N THR A 436 19.15 -6.98 -17.51
CA THR A 436 20.01 -6.71 -16.35
C THR A 436 20.15 -5.22 -16.06
N VAL A 437 20.38 -4.92 -14.78
CA VAL A 437 20.81 -3.61 -14.27
C VAL A 437 22.00 -3.81 -13.35
N HIS A 438 22.71 -2.74 -13.02
CA HIS A 438 23.79 -2.77 -12.05
C HIS A 438 23.41 -1.97 -10.82
N LEU A 439 23.66 -2.54 -9.64
CA LEU A 439 23.72 -1.82 -8.37
C LEU A 439 24.88 -2.38 -7.55
N GLU A 440 25.82 -1.50 -7.22
CA GLU A 440 26.94 -1.78 -6.33
C GLU A 440 26.44 -1.63 -4.89
N VAL A 441 26.32 -2.75 -4.18
CA VAL A 441 25.72 -2.80 -2.85
C VAL A 441 26.83 -2.86 -1.81
N GLY A 442 26.85 -1.89 -0.91
CA GLY A 442 27.72 -1.90 0.27
C GLY A 442 27.18 -2.81 1.38
N LEU A 443 28.00 -3.11 2.39
CA LEU A 443 27.53 -3.91 3.53
C LEU A 443 26.53 -3.18 4.44
N ASP A 444 26.41 -1.87 4.29
CA ASP A 444 25.47 -1.05 5.05
C ASP A 444 24.01 -1.34 4.73
N THR A 445 23.74 -1.97 3.58
CA THR A 445 22.39 -2.43 3.18
C THR A 445 21.78 -3.43 4.17
N PHE A 446 22.58 -4.04 5.05
CA PHE A 446 22.10 -4.94 6.11
C PHE A 446 21.88 -4.26 7.47
N ARG A 447 22.17 -2.96 7.62
CA ARG A 447 21.98 -2.23 8.88
C ARG A 447 20.49 -2.00 9.16
N VAL A 448 20.14 -2.02 10.43
CA VAL A 448 18.80 -1.70 10.92
C VAL A 448 18.68 -0.17 10.99
N VAL A 449 17.48 0.37 10.73
CA VAL A 449 17.20 1.78 10.96
C VAL A 449 17.11 2.00 12.47
N GLU A 450 18.03 2.80 13.02
CA GLU A 450 18.10 3.08 14.46
C GLU A 450 17.24 4.29 14.87
N THR A 451 16.91 5.17 13.92
CA THR A 451 16.07 6.35 14.16
C THR A 451 14.60 5.95 14.38
N GLU A 452 13.90 6.69 15.24
CA GLU A 452 12.47 6.46 15.47
C GLU A 452 11.63 6.87 14.26
N ASP A 453 11.94 8.03 13.68
CA ASP A 453 11.41 8.48 12.39
C ASP A 453 12.27 7.90 11.25
N PRO A 454 11.69 7.05 10.37
CA PRO A 454 12.40 6.54 9.20
C PRO A 454 12.85 7.63 8.21
N HIS A 455 12.21 8.80 8.20
CA HIS A 455 12.55 9.89 7.29
C HIS A 455 13.85 10.61 7.68
N GLU A 456 14.29 10.48 8.93
CA GLU A 456 15.58 10.99 9.41
C GLU A 456 16.74 10.04 9.08
N HIS A 457 16.46 8.85 8.55
CA HIS A 457 17.49 7.89 8.19
C HIS A 457 18.24 8.31 6.93
N HIS A 458 19.55 8.52 7.06
CA HIS A 458 20.41 8.79 5.91
C HIS A 458 20.73 7.49 5.17
N MET A 459 20.14 7.33 3.98
CA MET A 459 20.48 6.24 3.07
C MET A 459 21.90 6.39 2.55
N HIS A 460 22.65 5.30 2.57
CA HIS A 460 23.96 5.22 1.94
C HIS A 460 23.83 5.39 0.42
N THR A 461 24.80 6.10 -0.15
CA THR A 461 24.89 6.31 -1.59
C THR A 461 25.49 5.07 -2.26
N GLU A 462 24.77 4.53 -3.23
CA GLU A 462 25.19 3.38 -4.04
C GLU A 462 25.35 3.79 -5.51
N TYR A 463 26.24 3.11 -6.23
CA TYR A 463 26.40 3.32 -7.67
C TYR A 463 25.52 2.37 -8.46
N TYR A 464 24.84 2.89 -9.48
CA TYR A 464 23.93 2.12 -10.32
C TYR A 464 24.07 2.46 -11.80
N SER A 465 23.73 1.49 -12.63
CA SER A 465 23.62 1.65 -14.08
C SER A 465 22.35 0.96 -14.59
N VAL A 466 21.65 1.63 -15.50
CA VAL A 466 20.53 1.08 -16.26
C VAL A 466 20.88 1.20 -17.74
N PRO A 467 21.32 0.11 -18.39
CA PRO A 467 21.70 0.13 -19.81
C PRO A 467 20.54 0.50 -20.73
N GLN A 468 20.85 1.14 -21.88
CA GLN A 468 19.84 1.51 -22.87
C GLN A 468 19.03 0.30 -23.36
N LYS A 469 19.68 -0.87 -23.56
CA LYS A 469 18.99 -2.11 -23.93
C LYS A 469 17.86 -2.49 -22.95
N THR A 470 18.07 -2.25 -21.66
CA THR A 470 17.13 -2.57 -20.58
C THR A 470 15.97 -1.59 -20.59
N VAL A 471 16.26 -0.29 -20.80
CA VAL A 471 15.24 0.74 -21.01
C VAL A 471 14.34 0.42 -22.19
N ASP A 472 14.94 0.07 -23.34
CA ASP A 472 14.19 -0.27 -24.56
C ASP A 472 13.33 -1.52 -24.35
N ALA A 473 13.84 -2.53 -23.65
CA ALA A 473 13.09 -3.75 -23.32
C ALA A 473 11.91 -3.46 -22.39
N ILE A 474 12.10 -2.63 -21.36
CA ILE A 474 11.04 -2.19 -20.46
C ILE A 474 9.96 -1.42 -21.22
N LYS A 475 10.36 -0.48 -22.08
CA LYS A 475 9.43 0.29 -22.91
C LYS A 475 8.58 -0.62 -23.79
N ARG A 476 9.21 -1.53 -24.56
CA ARG A 476 8.51 -2.53 -25.38
C ARG A 476 7.57 -3.40 -24.56
N THR A 477 7.99 -3.81 -23.36
CA THR A 477 7.18 -4.64 -22.46
C THR A 477 5.90 -3.92 -22.05
N LYS A 478 6.02 -2.66 -21.61
CA LYS A 478 4.89 -1.82 -21.21
C LYS A 478 3.96 -1.52 -22.39
N GLU A 479 4.51 -1.18 -23.56
CA GLU A 479 3.74 -0.93 -24.78
C GLU A 479 2.90 -2.15 -25.21
N ASN A 480 3.42 -3.36 -24.98
CA ASN A 480 2.72 -4.61 -25.27
C ASN A 480 1.79 -5.09 -24.14
N GLY A 481 1.64 -4.32 -23.05
CA GLY A 481 0.82 -4.68 -21.89
C GLY A 481 1.41 -5.80 -21.01
N GLY A 482 2.69 -6.11 -21.17
CA GLY A 482 3.44 -7.02 -20.30
C GLY A 482 3.85 -6.36 -18.99
N ARG A 483 4.25 -7.16 -18.00
CA ARG A 483 4.71 -6.66 -16.70
C ARG A 483 6.23 -6.61 -16.63
N VAL A 484 6.75 -5.62 -15.91
CA VAL A 484 8.15 -5.53 -15.51
C VAL A 484 8.30 -6.07 -14.10
N ILE A 485 9.03 -7.17 -13.96
CA ILE A 485 9.24 -7.88 -12.70
C ILE A 485 10.67 -7.69 -12.23
N ALA A 486 10.85 -6.95 -11.13
CA ALA A 486 12.15 -6.76 -10.53
C ALA A 486 12.56 -8.01 -9.72
N VAL A 487 13.79 -8.48 -9.94
CA VAL A 487 14.40 -9.56 -9.16
C VAL A 487 15.33 -8.95 -8.11
N GLY A 488 14.75 -8.71 -6.93
CA GLY A 488 15.41 -8.10 -5.78
C GLY A 488 15.14 -6.61 -5.64
N THR A 489 15.23 -6.14 -4.40
CA THR A 489 15.06 -4.73 -4.04
C THR A 489 16.13 -3.82 -4.67
N THR A 490 17.30 -4.37 -4.98
CA THR A 490 18.37 -3.67 -5.70
C THR A 490 17.92 -3.28 -7.10
N SER A 491 17.29 -4.20 -7.84
CA SER A 491 16.75 -3.91 -9.17
C SER A 491 15.62 -2.89 -9.12
N VAL A 492 14.76 -2.95 -8.09
CA VAL A 492 13.74 -1.92 -7.85
C VAL A 492 14.38 -0.55 -7.71
N ARG A 493 15.37 -0.42 -6.81
CA ARG A 493 16.03 0.88 -6.57
C ARG A 493 16.74 1.41 -7.81
N SER A 494 17.45 0.58 -8.58
CA SER A 494 18.09 1.02 -9.83
C SER A 494 17.07 1.54 -10.85
N LEU A 495 15.96 0.81 -11.05
CA LEU A 495 14.94 1.18 -12.04
C LEU A 495 14.17 2.44 -11.61
N GLU A 496 13.73 2.51 -10.36
CA GLU A 496 12.97 3.64 -9.85
C GLU A 496 13.84 4.90 -9.67
N SER A 497 15.16 4.75 -9.48
CA SER A 497 16.10 5.89 -9.50
C SER A 497 16.38 6.42 -10.92
N ALA A 498 16.26 5.56 -11.93
CA ALA A 498 16.43 5.93 -13.33
C ALA A 498 15.16 6.57 -13.94
N TRP A 499 14.03 6.56 -13.23
CA TRP A 499 12.81 7.21 -13.67
C TRP A 499 12.95 8.74 -13.62
N ASP A 500 12.71 9.39 -14.75
CA ASP A 500 12.70 10.83 -14.88
C ASP A 500 11.26 11.35 -14.73
N ASN A 501 11.01 12.12 -13.67
CA ASN A 501 9.67 12.64 -13.38
C ASN A 501 9.24 13.75 -14.35
N GLU A 502 10.17 14.52 -14.90
CA GLU A 502 9.85 15.62 -15.82
C GLU A 502 9.48 15.07 -17.20
N ALA A 503 10.27 14.11 -17.69
CA ALA A 503 10.01 13.43 -18.95
C ALA A 503 8.94 12.32 -18.84
N SER A 504 8.59 11.90 -17.61
CA SER A 504 7.69 10.78 -17.34
C SER A 504 8.11 9.50 -18.09
N GLU A 505 9.42 9.21 -18.08
CA GLU A 505 10.00 8.04 -18.74
C GLU A 505 11.21 7.48 -17.98
N LEU A 506 11.55 6.23 -18.27
CA LEU A 506 12.76 5.60 -17.78
C LEU A 506 13.93 6.00 -18.69
N VAL A 507 15.02 6.51 -18.10
CA VAL A 507 16.20 6.97 -18.84
C VAL A 507 17.40 6.08 -18.54
N ALA A 508 18.24 5.82 -19.55
CA ALA A 508 19.48 5.08 -19.34
C ALA A 508 20.44 5.87 -18.44
N ARG A 509 21.11 5.17 -17.52
CA ARG A 509 22.06 5.75 -16.56
C ARG A 509 23.32 4.93 -16.55
N GLU A 510 24.47 5.60 -16.55
CA GLU A 510 25.77 4.96 -16.45
C GLU A 510 26.47 5.47 -15.18
N ARG A 511 26.76 4.53 -14.27
CA ARG A 511 27.50 4.73 -13.01
C ARG A 511 27.06 5.97 -12.23
N GLN A 512 25.75 6.19 -12.14
CA GLN A 512 25.17 7.28 -11.35
C GLN A 512 25.04 6.87 -9.88
N THR A 513 24.83 7.84 -9.01
CA THR A 513 24.61 7.58 -7.58
C THR A 513 23.13 7.59 -7.24
N THR A 514 22.72 6.72 -6.32
CA THR A 514 21.38 6.72 -5.73
C THR A 514 21.43 6.54 -4.22
N ASN A 515 20.67 7.37 -3.52
CA ASN A 515 20.32 7.22 -2.12
C ASN A 515 18.78 7.10 -1.96
N LEU A 516 18.08 6.66 -3.02
CA LEU A 516 16.63 6.58 -3.04
C LEU A 516 16.11 5.71 -1.89
N PHE A 517 15.36 6.35 -0.99
CA PHE A 517 14.65 5.71 0.10
C PHE A 517 13.19 5.46 -0.29
N ILE A 518 12.84 4.19 -0.53
CA ILE A 518 11.48 3.79 -0.88
C ILE A 518 10.72 3.46 0.39
N PHE A 519 9.73 4.29 0.73
CA PHE A 519 8.91 4.21 1.95
C PHE A 519 7.41 4.16 1.60
N PRO A 520 6.53 3.59 2.47
CA PRO A 520 5.09 3.57 2.20
C PRO A 520 4.52 4.93 1.78
N GLY A 521 3.79 4.95 0.66
CA GLY A 521 3.36 6.16 -0.02
C GLY A 521 4.12 6.44 -1.32
N TYR A 522 5.23 5.73 -1.58
CA TYR A 522 5.94 5.78 -2.85
C TYR A 522 5.09 5.27 -4.02
N THR A 523 5.18 5.95 -5.17
CA THR A 523 4.57 5.54 -6.43
C THR A 523 5.62 4.86 -7.30
N PHE A 524 5.45 3.57 -7.58
CA PHE A 524 6.31 2.82 -8.49
C PHE A 524 5.92 3.12 -9.93
N ASN A 525 6.87 3.65 -10.70
CA ASN A 525 6.63 4.05 -12.09
C ASN A 525 7.03 2.94 -13.07
N VAL A 526 7.97 2.09 -12.68
CA VAL A 526 8.56 1.08 -13.56
C VAL A 526 8.11 -0.32 -13.17
N VAL A 527 8.22 -0.67 -11.89
CA VAL A 527 8.09 -2.06 -11.41
C VAL A 527 6.63 -2.44 -11.16
N ASP A 528 6.17 -3.53 -11.79
CA ASP A 528 4.81 -4.07 -11.64
C ASP A 528 4.73 -5.22 -10.64
N ALA A 529 5.78 -6.04 -10.57
CA ALA A 529 5.90 -7.15 -9.61
C ALA A 529 7.32 -7.27 -9.05
N LEU A 530 7.46 -7.88 -7.87
CA LEU A 530 8.72 -8.00 -7.14
C LEU A 530 8.95 -9.44 -6.69
N ILE A 531 10.11 -9.99 -7.03
CA ILE A 531 10.67 -11.19 -6.40
C ILE A 531 11.72 -10.74 -5.40
N THR A 532 11.60 -11.15 -4.14
CA THR A 532 12.55 -10.75 -3.08
C THR A 532 12.71 -11.85 -2.02
N ASN A 533 13.68 -11.71 -1.11
CA ASN A 533 13.78 -12.51 0.11
C ASN A 533 12.88 -11.92 1.23
N PHE A 534 12.87 -12.57 2.39
CA PHE A 534 12.39 -11.96 3.63
C PHE A 534 13.50 -11.12 4.27
N HIS A 535 13.15 -9.95 4.80
CA HIS A 535 14.09 -8.93 5.26
C HIS A 535 14.10 -8.76 6.78
N VAL A 536 15.20 -8.26 7.33
CA VAL A 536 15.36 -7.96 8.76
C VAL A 536 14.27 -6.97 9.22
N PRO A 537 13.71 -7.12 10.44
CA PRO A 537 12.77 -6.14 10.98
C PRO A 537 13.41 -4.75 11.06
N ARG A 538 12.59 -3.70 10.95
CA ARG A 538 13.07 -2.30 11.05
C ARG A 538 14.15 -1.92 10.02
N SER A 539 14.25 -2.64 8.90
CA SER A 539 15.19 -2.35 7.83
C SER A 539 14.55 -1.51 6.72
N THR A 540 15.39 -0.80 5.97
CA THR A 540 14.96 -0.05 4.77
C THR A 540 14.35 -0.98 3.71
N LEU A 541 14.84 -2.22 3.61
CA LEU A 541 14.26 -3.25 2.73
C LEU A 541 12.85 -3.66 3.16
N MET A 542 12.58 -3.76 4.47
CA MET A 542 11.23 -4.00 5.00
C MET A 542 10.26 -2.86 4.63
N MET A 543 10.74 -1.63 4.71
CA MET A 543 9.95 -0.44 4.35
C MET A 543 9.67 -0.41 2.84
N LEU A 544 10.65 -0.76 1.99
CA LEU A 544 10.49 -0.84 0.54
C LEU A 544 9.42 -1.87 0.14
N VAL A 545 9.48 -3.10 0.68
CA VAL A 545 8.45 -4.11 0.35
C VAL A 545 7.06 -3.70 0.88
N SER A 546 7.02 -2.97 1.99
CA SER A 546 5.79 -2.39 2.55
C SER A 546 5.22 -1.28 1.68
N ALA A 547 6.08 -0.50 1.04
CA ALA A 547 5.68 0.50 0.04
C ALA A 547 5.14 -0.17 -1.23
N PHE A 548 5.76 -1.29 -1.64
CA PHE A 548 5.33 -2.03 -2.83
C PHE A 548 3.94 -2.64 -2.70
N SER A 549 3.45 -2.90 -1.48
CA SER A 549 2.06 -3.29 -1.23
C SER A 549 1.41 -2.39 -0.18
N SER A 550 1.21 -2.90 1.04
CA SER A 550 0.90 -2.10 2.21
C SER A 550 1.63 -2.69 3.40
N ARG A 551 2.00 -1.84 4.36
CA ARG A 551 2.58 -2.28 5.63
C ARG A 551 1.76 -3.41 6.25
N ASP A 552 0.44 -3.26 6.33
CA ASP A 552 -0.41 -4.26 6.99
C ASP A 552 -0.43 -5.62 6.26
N ASN A 553 -0.42 -5.61 4.92
CA ASN A 553 -0.32 -6.84 4.11
C ASN A 553 1.05 -7.51 4.29
N ILE A 554 2.13 -6.75 4.27
CA ILE A 554 3.49 -7.27 4.46
C ILE A 554 3.64 -7.85 5.87
N MET A 555 3.23 -7.13 6.92
CA MET A 555 3.34 -7.66 8.29
C MET A 555 2.50 -8.93 8.48
N LYS A 556 1.35 -9.04 7.79
CA LYS A 556 0.56 -10.28 7.75
C LYS A 556 1.30 -11.41 7.02
N ALA A 557 1.95 -11.11 5.90
CA ALA A 557 2.74 -12.08 5.14
C ALA A 557 3.92 -12.62 5.95
N TYR A 558 4.65 -11.75 6.66
CA TYR A 558 5.77 -12.15 7.52
C TYR A 558 5.32 -13.01 8.70
N ARG A 559 4.21 -12.64 9.37
CA ARG A 559 3.59 -13.49 10.41
C ARG A 559 3.19 -14.87 9.88
N HIS A 560 2.64 -14.94 8.68
CA HIS A 560 2.32 -16.21 8.01
C HIS A 560 3.59 -17.01 7.71
N ALA A 561 4.63 -16.37 7.17
CA ALA A 561 5.91 -17.01 6.84
C ALA A 561 6.57 -17.63 8.09
N ILE A 562 6.61 -16.90 9.20
CA ILE A 562 7.11 -17.39 10.49
C ILE A 562 6.31 -18.60 10.97
N LYS A 563 4.97 -18.49 10.98
CA LYS A 563 4.08 -19.59 11.37
C LYS A 563 4.29 -20.85 10.50
N ARG A 564 4.58 -20.66 9.21
CA ARG A 564 4.82 -21.74 8.24
C ARG A 564 6.29 -22.18 8.16
N LYS A 565 7.14 -21.68 9.07
CA LYS A 565 8.57 -21.99 9.16
C LYS A 565 9.27 -21.78 7.81
N TYR A 566 9.04 -20.61 7.21
CA TYR A 566 9.87 -20.13 6.13
C TYR A 566 11.28 -19.84 6.68
N ARG A 567 12.28 -20.13 5.86
CA ARG A 567 13.66 -19.71 6.08
C ARG A 567 13.79 -18.26 5.64
N LEU A 568 14.47 -17.43 6.41
CA LEU A 568 14.49 -15.97 6.21
C LEU A 568 15.88 -15.47 5.82
N LEU A 569 15.93 -14.22 5.33
CA LEU A 569 17.13 -13.50 4.92
C LEU A 569 17.82 -14.09 3.67
N SER A 570 19.11 -13.79 3.48
CA SER A 570 19.87 -14.02 2.25
C SER A 570 19.79 -15.43 1.66
N PHE A 571 20.04 -16.47 2.49
CA PHE A 571 19.93 -17.87 2.07
C PHE A 571 18.54 -18.46 2.29
N GLY A 572 17.57 -17.62 2.66
CA GLY A 572 16.22 -18.03 2.99
C GLY A 572 15.38 -18.39 1.77
N ASP A 573 14.08 -18.44 2.02
CA ASP A 573 13.03 -18.61 1.03
C ASP A 573 12.72 -17.27 0.34
N ALA A 574 11.90 -17.33 -0.71
CA ALA A 574 11.51 -16.20 -1.53
C ALA A 574 10.09 -15.68 -1.23
N MET A 575 9.81 -14.46 -1.66
CA MET A 575 8.50 -13.85 -1.72
C MET A 575 8.28 -13.27 -3.12
N PHE A 576 7.10 -13.51 -3.70
CA PHE A 576 6.69 -12.92 -4.98
C PHE A 576 5.44 -12.06 -4.77
N ILE A 577 5.51 -10.79 -5.15
CA ILE A 577 4.45 -9.80 -4.96
C ILE A 577 4.03 -9.29 -6.33
N TYR A 578 2.74 -9.37 -6.67
CA TYR A 578 2.23 -8.98 -7.99
C TYR A 578 0.82 -8.37 -7.96
#